data_AF-A0A7Y2UAL9-F1
#
_entry.id   AF-A0A7Y2UAL9-F1
#
_cell.length_a   1.000
_cell.length_b   1.000
_cell.length_c   1.000
_cell.angle_alpha   90.00
_cell.angle_beta   90.00
_cell.angle_gamma   90.00
#
_symmetry.space_group_name_H-M   'P 1'
#
loop_
_entity.id
_entity.type
_entity.pdbx_description
1 polymer ?
#
loop_
_entity_poly.entity_id
_entity_poly.type
_entity_poly.pdbx_seq_one_letter_code
_entity_poly.pdbx_strand_id
1 'polypeptide(L)'
;SDTATAPQGGPPPALYARGVGGSSVHFTANYWRFHQSDFKERSLLGPMEGTGFADWPISYAELEPYYTKVEWECGVSGQPGPFEAPRSKPYPLPPLPVKSSGVLFEQGARAVGLHPQPAPMAILSKPYKGRPACVHCGFCMGFGCEMNAKSSTLASMIPLAEATGRCEIRPLSTVYKIRTNDAGRVTEVAYLDASGREQAQKAKAVILSANGAETPRLLLMSASGRFPDGLANSSGVVGKYLMGNGHSITQAAFEQPLNEFKSVQVTRIVHDFYEHDAARGFYGGGGLDARPFLDSTPIMFALAGLPPGAPRWGADFKKMLRHYFTRKMSVLGSTTSVPLARNNITLDPTLKDAKGRPAIRMTYMDHEDDLAMATFLQDRAVEILKAAGAAEIWRDPVEGGTVHAHLLGTCRMGDDPETSVVDRYHRSHDIANLFICDGSSFVSSGRGQPTMTIQALAFRAADHITRFARAGEI
;
A
#
# COMPACT_ATOMS: atom_id res chain seq x y z
N SER A 1 -17.49 28.32 15.69
CA SER A 1 -18.29 27.17 15.20
C SER A 1 -18.18 27.15 13.69
N ASP A 2 -17.10 26.54 13.19
CA ASP A 2 -16.91 26.28 11.76
C ASP A 2 -16.30 24.88 11.64
N THR A 3 -17.11 23.88 11.96
CA THR A 3 -16.87 22.54 11.42
C THR A 3 -17.33 22.62 9.98
N ALA A 4 -16.39 22.86 9.07
CA ALA A 4 -16.61 22.66 7.65
C ALA A 4 -17.23 21.27 7.47
N THR A 5 -18.52 21.24 7.17
CA THR A 5 -19.21 20.03 6.74
C THR A 5 -18.52 19.57 5.48
N ALA A 6 -17.71 18.51 5.58
CA ALA A 6 -17.22 17.80 4.41
C ALA A 6 -18.45 17.44 3.56
N PRO A 7 -18.50 17.80 2.26
CA PRO A 7 -19.63 17.46 1.43
C PRO A 7 -19.79 15.94 1.43
N GLN A 8 -20.92 15.46 1.97
CA GLN A 8 -21.34 14.08 1.78
C GLN A 8 -21.69 13.94 0.30
N GLY A 9 -20.86 13.24 -0.46
CA GLY A 9 -21.10 12.97 -1.89
C GLY A 9 -19.94 13.22 -2.86
N GLY A 10 -18.71 13.47 -2.38
CA GLY A 10 -17.50 13.47 -3.23
C GLY A 10 -16.81 12.10 -3.26
N PRO A 11 -15.96 11.80 -4.27
CA PRO A 11 -15.10 10.63 -4.26
C PRO A 11 -14.23 10.63 -2.98
N PRO A 12 -13.92 9.45 -2.41
CA PRO A 12 -13.18 9.37 -1.16
C PRO A 12 -11.82 10.07 -1.29
N PRO A 13 -11.34 10.76 -0.24
CA PRO A 13 -10.06 11.44 -0.27
C PRO A 13 -8.90 10.44 -0.35
N ALA A 14 -7.75 10.88 -0.86
CA ALA A 14 -6.51 10.11 -0.74
C ALA A 14 -6.19 9.86 0.75
N LEU A 15 -5.99 8.59 1.12
CA LEU A 15 -5.74 8.18 2.51
C LEU A 15 -4.28 7.81 2.72
N TYR A 16 -3.59 8.55 3.60
CA TYR A 16 -2.22 8.27 4.02
C TYR A 16 -1.93 8.92 5.37
N ALA A 17 -0.89 8.44 6.07
CA ALA A 17 -0.48 9.02 7.35
C ALA A 17 0.64 10.06 7.15
N ARG A 18 0.53 11.19 7.88
CA ARG A 18 1.56 12.23 7.97
C ARG A 18 2.20 12.19 9.35
N GLY A 19 3.31 11.48 9.48
CA GLY A 19 4.05 11.33 10.74
C GLY A 19 5.32 10.51 10.55
N VAL A 20 6.17 10.48 11.57
CA VAL A 20 7.40 9.66 11.54
C VAL A 20 7.01 8.18 11.41
N GLY A 21 7.59 7.51 10.41
CA GLY A 21 7.21 6.14 10.01
C GLY A 21 6.09 6.03 8.96
N GLY A 22 5.39 7.13 8.68
CA GLY A 22 4.36 7.21 7.64
C GLY A 22 3.23 6.18 7.81
N SER A 23 2.61 5.78 6.69
CA SER A 23 1.45 4.87 6.68
C SER A 23 1.75 3.48 7.25
N SER A 24 3.02 3.07 7.35
CA SER A 24 3.41 1.81 7.99
C SER A 24 3.06 1.76 9.48
N VAL A 25 2.84 2.92 10.13
CA VAL A 25 2.40 2.93 11.53
C VAL A 25 0.98 2.38 11.67
N HIS A 26 0.10 2.62 10.69
CA HIS A 26 -1.33 2.29 10.76
C HIS A 26 -1.76 1.12 9.86
N PHE A 27 -0.84 0.55 9.08
CA PHE A 27 -1.13 -0.56 8.17
C PHE A 27 -1.54 -1.87 8.90
N THR A 28 -1.96 -2.86 8.11
CA THR A 28 -2.29 -4.22 8.57
C THR A 28 -1.07 -5.14 8.69
N ALA A 29 0.06 -4.75 8.10
CA ALA A 29 1.31 -5.49 8.04
C ALA A 29 1.28 -6.82 7.22
N ASN A 30 0.41 -6.93 6.21
CA ASN A 30 0.47 -8.01 5.22
C ASN A 30 1.67 -7.81 4.28
N TYR A 31 2.53 -8.83 4.14
CA TYR A 31 3.80 -8.76 3.40
C TYR A 31 3.84 -9.84 2.32
N TRP A 32 3.04 -9.66 1.27
CA TRP A 32 3.07 -10.54 0.11
C TRP A 32 4.24 -10.11 -0.80
N ARG A 33 4.99 -11.09 -1.32
CA ARG A 33 5.94 -10.84 -2.40
C ARG A 33 5.16 -10.69 -3.71
N PHE A 34 5.63 -9.83 -4.62
CA PHE A 34 5.24 -9.99 -6.03
C PHE A 34 5.77 -11.33 -6.55
N HIS A 35 5.08 -11.88 -7.55
CA HIS A 35 5.52 -13.03 -8.32
C HIS A 35 6.34 -12.60 -9.52
N GLN A 36 6.97 -13.56 -10.19
CA GLN A 36 7.76 -13.32 -11.39
C GLN A 36 6.92 -12.72 -12.54
N SER A 37 5.63 -13.02 -12.62
CA SER A 37 4.70 -12.49 -13.63
C SER A 37 4.49 -10.98 -13.48
N ASP A 38 4.35 -10.47 -12.24
CA ASP A 38 4.10 -9.04 -11.97
C ASP A 38 5.17 -8.09 -12.57
N PHE A 39 6.39 -8.59 -12.81
CA PHE A 39 7.49 -7.81 -13.38
C PHE A 39 7.47 -7.73 -14.91
N LYS A 40 6.69 -8.60 -15.58
CA LYS A 40 6.75 -8.78 -17.04
C LYS A 40 5.38 -9.01 -17.68
N GLU A 41 4.33 -8.44 -17.10
CA GLU A 41 2.95 -8.67 -17.54
C GLU A 41 2.70 -8.21 -18.96
N ARG A 42 3.24 -7.06 -19.39
CA ARG A 42 3.11 -6.59 -20.78
C ARG A 42 3.80 -7.56 -21.75
N SER A 43 4.97 -8.06 -21.40
CA SER A 43 5.66 -9.08 -22.22
C SER A 43 4.88 -10.39 -22.31
N LEU A 44 4.18 -10.79 -21.24
CA LEU A 44 3.42 -12.04 -21.20
C LEU A 44 2.04 -11.95 -21.88
N LEU A 45 1.34 -10.82 -21.69
CA LEU A 45 -0.07 -10.66 -22.07
C LEU A 45 -0.24 -9.78 -23.31
N GLY A 46 0.81 -9.11 -23.75
CA GLY A 46 0.75 -8.09 -24.80
C GLY A 46 0.37 -6.70 -24.27
N PRO A 47 0.38 -5.68 -25.13
CA PRO A 47 -0.08 -4.35 -24.77
C PRO A 47 -1.59 -4.33 -24.56
N MET A 48 -2.05 -3.49 -23.62
CA MET A 48 -3.47 -3.18 -23.44
C MET A 48 -3.72 -1.77 -23.94
N GLU A 49 -4.49 -1.64 -25.03
CA GLU A 49 -4.70 -0.37 -25.73
C GLU A 49 -5.30 0.71 -24.80
N GLY A 50 -4.83 1.96 -24.94
CA GLY A 50 -5.32 3.08 -24.13
C GLY A 50 -4.83 3.09 -22.68
N THR A 51 -3.92 2.19 -22.30
CA THR A 51 -3.37 2.08 -20.95
C THR A 51 -1.87 2.35 -20.91
N GLY A 52 -1.34 2.57 -19.71
CA GLY A 52 0.09 2.66 -19.42
C GLY A 52 0.75 1.32 -19.14
N PHE A 53 0.15 0.20 -19.57
CA PHE A 53 0.61 -1.15 -19.27
C PHE A 53 2.06 -1.35 -19.74
N ALA A 54 2.93 -1.75 -18.81
CA ALA A 54 4.37 -1.79 -19.01
C ALA A 54 5.03 -2.87 -18.15
N ASP A 55 6.18 -3.35 -18.59
CA ASP A 55 7.03 -4.22 -17.78
C ASP A 55 7.90 -3.38 -16.84
N TRP A 56 8.26 -3.96 -15.70
CA TRP A 56 9.25 -3.37 -14.81
C TRP A 56 10.63 -3.44 -15.48
N PRO A 57 11.51 -2.44 -15.32
CA PRO A 57 12.89 -2.50 -15.85
C PRO A 57 13.84 -3.33 -14.97
N ILE A 58 13.26 -4.17 -14.10
CA ILE A 58 13.94 -5.10 -13.21
C ILE A 58 13.13 -6.40 -13.14
N SER A 59 13.80 -7.49 -12.80
CA SER A 59 13.18 -8.80 -12.64
C SER A 59 12.92 -9.15 -11.17
N TYR A 60 12.04 -10.14 -10.94
CA TYR A 60 11.90 -10.75 -9.61
C TYR A 60 13.23 -11.30 -9.09
N ALA A 61 14.05 -11.91 -9.95
CA ALA A 61 15.34 -12.47 -9.54
C ALA A 61 16.30 -11.40 -9.00
N GLU A 62 16.28 -10.19 -9.58
CA GLU A 62 17.05 -9.05 -9.06
C GLU A 62 16.50 -8.53 -7.71
N LEU A 63 15.18 -8.65 -7.48
CA LEU A 63 14.55 -8.14 -6.26
C LEU A 63 14.44 -9.18 -5.13
N GLU A 64 14.49 -10.48 -5.43
CA GLU A 64 14.37 -11.59 -4.46
C GLU A 64 15.33 -11.45 -3.27
N PRO A 65 16.63 -11.14 -3.45
CA PRO A 65 17.54 -10.97 -2.32
C PRO A 65 17.12 -9.83 -1.39
N TYR A 66 16.49 -8.79 -1.95
CA TYR A 66 15.98 -7.65 -1.18
C TYR A 66 14.66 -7.96 -0.50
N TYR A 67 13.78 -8.76 -1.11
CA TYR A 67 12.61 -9.31 -0.41
C TYR A 67 13.03 -10.15 0.80
N THR A 68 14.01 -11.03 0.63
CA THR A 68 14.59 -11.82 1.73
C THR A 68 15.21 -10.91 2.79
N LYS A 69 15.93 -9.86 2.40
CA LYS A 69 16.46 -8.86 3.35
C LYS A 69 15.34 -8.18 4.13
N VAL A 70 14.26 -7.74 3.48
CA VAL A 70 13.08 -7.16 4.16
C VAL A 70 12.49 -8.13 5.18
N GLU A 71 12.27 -9.39 4.80
CA GLU A 71 11.71 -10.39 5.72
C GLU A 71 12.55 -10.50 6.99
N TRP A 72 13.87 -10.62 6.85
CA TRP A 72 14.81 -10.80 7.96
C TRP A 72 15.07 -9.53 8.77
N GLU A 73 15.01 -8.35 8.17
CA GLU A 73 15.13 -7.09 8.90
C GLU A 73 13.84 -6.76 9.67
N CYS A 74 12.68 -6.95 9.04
CA CYS A 74 11.38 -6.70 9.68
C CYS A 74 10.94 -7.81 10.65
N GLY A 75 11.50 -9.02 10.56
CA GLY A 75 11.03 -10.18 11.31
C GLY A 75 9.66 -10.64 10.83
N VAL A 76 9.52 -10.93 9.54
CA VAL A 76 8.26 -11.40 8.97
C VAL A 76 7.94 -12.81 9.48
N SER A 77 6.76 -12.96 10.06
CA SER A 77 6.19 -14.24 10.47
C SER A 77 5.46 -14.88 9.31
N GLY A 78 5.83 -16.10 8.94
CA GLY A 78 5.23 -16.79 7.80
C GLY A 78 5.66 -18.24 7.68
N GLN A 79 5.06 -18.93 6.73
CA GLN A 79 5.44 -20.28 6.32
C GLN A 79 5.19 -20.43 4.82
N PRO A 80 6.08 -21.11 4.08
CA PRO A 80 5.87 -21.35 2.66
C PRO A 80 4.53 -22.04 2.35
N GLY A 81 3.78 -21.51 1.38
CA GLY A 81 2.56 -22.09 0.83
C GLY A 81 2.71 -22.57 -0.62
N PRO A 82 1.68 -23.22 -1.20
CA PRO A 82 1.70 -23.73 -2.57
C PRO A 82 1.83 -22.64 -3.64
N PHE A 83 1.38 -21.41 -3.37
CA PHE A 83 1.39 -20.30 -4.34
C PHE A 83 2.42 -19.23 -3.97
N GLU A 84 3.55 -19.65 -3.41
CA GLU A 84 4.58 -18.73 -2.95
C GLU A 84 5.56 -18.36 -4.07
N ALA A 85 5.91 -17.08 -4.17
CA ALA A 85 7.04 -16.66 -4.97
C ALA A 85 8.37 -17.31 -4.47
N PRO A 86 9.32 -17.65 -5.36
CA PRO A 86 10.56 -18.33 -4.97
C PRO A 86 11.35 -17.56 -3.93
N ARG A 87 11.88 -18.26 -2.92
CA ARG A 87 12.63 -17.66 -1.82
C ARG A 87 13.97 -18.35 -1.62
N SER A 88 15.03 -17.56 -1.44
CA SER A 88 16.38 -18.07 -1.16
C SER A 88 16.58 -18.47 0.31
N LYS A 89 15.74 -17.95 1.21
CA LYS A 89 15.75 -18.28 2.65
C LYS A 89 14.34 -18.52 3.19
N PRO A 90 14.19 -19.33 4.25
CA PRO A 90 12.93 -19.42 4.97
C PRO A 90 12.59 -18.09 5.67
N TYR A 91 11.33 -17.96 6.06
CA TYR A 91 10.91 -16.86 6.95
C TYR A 91 11.72 -16.89 8.26
N PRO A 92 12.07 -15.72 8.81
CA PRO A 92 12.83 -15.66 10.07
C PRO A 92 12.02 -16.10 11.28
N LEU A 93 10.68 -16.01 11.21
CA LEU A 93 9.77 -16.35 12.30
C LEU A 93 8.65 -17.28 11.82
N PRO A 94 8.17 -18.21 12.67
CA PRO A 94 7.03 -19.07 12.32
C PRO A 94 5.75 -18.23 12.13
N PRO A 95 4.72 -18.77 11.46
CA PRO A 95 3.47 -18.06 11.27
C PRO A 95 2.79 -17.74 12.61
N LEU A 96 2.00 -16.67 12.62
CA LEU A 96 1.18 -16.31 13.79
C LEU A 96 0.11 -17.38 14.05
N PRO A 97 -0.32 -17.56 15.32
CA PRO A 97 -1.47 -18.38 15.65
C PRO A 97 -2.70 -18.02 14.82
N VAL A 98 -3.37 -19.03 14.28
CA VAL A 98 -4.57 -18.86 13.46
C VAL A 98 -5.71 -18.34 14.34
N LYS A 99 -6.39 -17.28 13.88
CA LYS A 99 -7.59 -16.75 14.56
C LYS A 99 -8.87 -17.37 13.98
N SER A 100 -10.00 -17.11 14.63
CA SER A 100 -11.34 -17.57 14.25
C SER A 100 -11.66 -17.44 12.75
N SER A 101 -11.54 -16.24 12.18
CA SER A 101 -11.78 -16.04 10.75
C SER A 101 -10.84 -16.85 9.86
N GLY A 102 -9.57 -16.99 10.26
CA GLY A 102 -8.62 -17.84 9.55
C GLY A 102 -9.02 -19.32 9.54
N VAL A 103 -9.55 -19.84 10.65
CA VAL A 103 -10.04 -21.23 10.73
C VAL A 103 -11.23 -21.45 9.80
N LEU A 104 -12.25 -20.59 9.88
CA LEU A 104 -13.45 -20.70 9.06
C LEU A 104 -13.16 -20.52 7.58
N PHE A 105 -12.32 -19.54 7.24
CA PHE A 105 -11.89 -19.28 5.87
C PHE A 105 -11.10 -20.46 5.30
N GLU A 106 -10.17 -21.03 6.07
CA GLU A 106 -9.42 -22.21 5.66
C GLU A 106 -10.35 -23.42 5.43
N GLN A 107 -11.31 -23.66 6.32
CA GLN A 107 -12.30 -24.73 6.17
C GLN A 107 -13.16 -24.54 4.91
N GLY A 108 -13.73 -23.34 4.74
CA GLY A 108 -14.56 -23.01 3.58
C GLY A 108 -13.79 -23.11 2.27
N ALA A 109 -12.57 -22.58 2.22
CA ALA A 109 -11.71 -22.64 1.04
C ALA A 109 -11.39 -24.08 0.64
N ARG A 110 -11.01 -24.94 1.60
CA ARG A 110 -10.73 -26.36 1.32
C ARG A 110 -11.97 -27.10 0.84
N ALA A 111 -13.15 -26.81 1.42
CA ALA A 111 -14.40 -27.45 1.04
C ALA A 111 -14.84 -27.13 -0.41
N VAL A 112 -14.41 -25.99 -0.96
CA VAL A 112 -14.62 -25.63 -2.38
C VAL A 112 -13.41 -25.91 -3.27
N GLY A 113 -12.42 -26.66 -2.77
CA GLY A 113 -11.27 -27.13 -3.56
C GLY A 113 -10.13 -26.12 -3.71
N LEU A 114 -10.07 -25.06 -2.91
CA LEU A 114 -9.00 -24.05 -2.91
C LEU A 114 -7.92 -24.37 -1.88
N HIS A 115 -6.74 -23.75 -2.02
CA HIS A 115 -5.57 -24.06 -1.19
C HIS A 115 -5.17 -22.90 -0.27
N PRO A 116 -5.83 -22.77 0.90
CA PRO A 116 -5.46 -21.75 1.87
C PRO A 116 -4.07 -21.99 2.44
N GLN A 117 -3.33 -20.90 2.66
CA GLN A 117 -1.98 -20.90 3.21
C GLN A 117 -1.80 -19.84 4.31
N PRO A 118 -0.78 -19.97 5.19
CA PRO A 118 -0.46 -18.95 6.18
C PRO A 118 -0.17 -17.60 5.54
N ALA A 119 -0.77 -16.55 6.10
CA ALA A 119 -0.48 -15.17 5.68
C ALA A 119 0.90 -14.72 6.18
N PRO A 120 1.80 -14.21 5.32
CA PRO A 120 3.03 -13.60 5.78
C PRO A 120 2.75 -12.20 6.34
N MET A 121 3.14 -12.00 7.60
CA MET A 121 2.85 -10.79 8.36
C MET A 121 4.14 -10.19 8.91
N ALA A 122 4.36 -8.88 8.72
CA ALA A 122 5.41 -8.13 9.40
C ALA A 122 4.99 -7.80 10.84
N ILE A 123 4.70 -8.86 11.61
CA ILE A 123 4.32 -8.85 13.01
C ILE A 123 5.07 -10.01 13.66
N LEU A 124 5.75 -9.75 14.78
CA LEU A 124 6.61 -10.74 15.42
C LEU A 124 5.81 -11.82 16.15
N SER A 125 5.91 -13.08 15.73
CA SER A 125 5.31 -14.23 16.44
C SER A 125 6.15 -14.70 17.64
N LYS A 126 7.42 -14.32 17.69
CA LYS A 126 8.37 -14.53 18.81
C LYS A 126 9.22 -13.27 18.99
N PRO A 127 9.83 -13.04 20.17
CA PRO A 127 10.77 -11.93 20.34
C PRO A 127 11.87 -12.00 19.27
N TYR A 128 12.19 -10.85 18.67
CA TYR A 128 13.11 -10.80 17.54
C TYR A 128 13.85 -9.46 17.51
N LYS A 129 15.17 -9.50 17.33
CA LYS A 129 16.07 -8.32 17.30
C LYS A 129 15.77 -7.30 18.40
N GLY A 130 15.59 -7.77 19.65
CA GLY A 130 15.35 -6.92 20.81
C GLY A 130 13.93 -6.37 20.96
N ARG A 131 13.00 -6.71 20.05
CA ARG A 131 11.58 -6.33 20.17
C ARG A 131 10.73 -7.51 20.66
N PRO A 132 9.66 -7.29 21.45
CA PRO A 132 8.83 -8.36 21.99
C PRO A 132 7.90 -8.96 20.92
N ALA A 133 7.37 -10.15 21.21
CA ALA A 133 6.34 -10.78 20.39
C ALA A 133 4.99 -10.06 20.46
N CYS A 134 4.12 -10.32 19.48
CA CYS A 134 2.74 -9.83 19.47
C CYS A 134 1.95 -10.36 20.67
N VAL A 135 1.23 -9.47 21.36
CA VAL A 135 0.30 -9.81 22.45
C VAL A 135 -1.14 -10.02 21.97
N HIS A 136 -1.37 -9.97 20.66
CA HIS A 136 -2.68 -10.22 20.03
C HIS A 136 -3.81 -9.26 20.48
N CYS A 137 -3.49 -7.99 20.72
CA CYS A 137 -4.44 -7.00 21.26
C CYS A 137 -5.57 -6.54 20.31
N GLY A 138 -5.49 -6.79 19.00
CA GLY A 138 -6.53 -6.39 18.04
C GLY A 138 -6.29 -5.06 17.32
N PHE A 139 -5.54 -4.15 17.94
CA PHE A 139 -5.33 -2.78 17.45
C PHE A 139 -4.19 -2.67 16.42
N CYS A 140 -4.33 -3.39 15.31
CA CYS A 140 -3.36 -3.33 14.21
C CYS A 140 -3.74 -2.27 13.17
N MET A 141 -4.90 -2.41 12.52
CA MET A 141 -5.34 -1.50 11.46
C MET A 141 -5.76 -0.16 12.06
N GLY A 142 -5.19 0.95 11.59
CA GLY A 142 -5.52 2.30 12.05
C GLY A 142 -4.74 2.78 13.27
N PHE A 143 -3.95 1.91 13.91
CA PHE A 143 -3.25 2.21 15.18
C PHE A 143 -1.76 1.90 15.09
N GLY A 144 -0.95 2.69 15.78
CA GLY A 144 0.42 2.32 16.12
C GLY A 144 0.44 1.13 17.08
N CYS A 145 1.46 0.27 16.98
CA CYS A 145 1.57 -0.89 17.86
C CYS A 145 2.25 -0.51 19.17
N GLU A 146 1.50 -0.53 20.26
CA GLU A 146 2.00 -0.24 21.62
C GLU A 146 3.13 -1.18 22.07
N MET A 147 3.16 -2.41 21.54
CA MET A 147 4.17 -3.41 21.89
C MET A 147 5.42 -3.35 21.02
N ASN A 148 5.48 -2.49 19.99
CA ASN A 148 6.53 -2.55 18.95
C ASN A 148 6.67 -3.94 18.26
N ALA A 149 5.61 -4.76 18.28
CA ALA A 149 5.59 -6.07 17.63
C ALA A 149 5.21 -5.99 16.15
N LYS A 150 4.39 -5.00 15.74
CA LYS A 150 4.06 -4.73 14.34
C LYS A 150 5.18 -3.89 13.71
N SER A 151 5.86 -4.44 12.70
CA SER A 151 7.08 -3.90 12.10
C SER A 151 6.81 -2.71 11.16
N SER A 152 6.23 -1.64 11.70
CA SER A 152 6.26 -0.32 11.03
C SER A 152 7.72 0.15 10.91
N THR A 153 8.01 1.06 9.99
CA THR A 153 9.36 1.63 9.89
C THR A 153 9.73 2.44 11.15
N LEU A 154 8.73 3.00 11.85
CA LEU A 154 8.90 3.63 13.17
C LEU A 154 9.43 2.65 14.22
N ALA A 155 8.97 1.39 14.21
CA ALA A 155 9.40 0.39 15.18
C ALA A 155 10.63 -0.42 14.73
N SER A 156 10.83 -0.59 13.41
CA SER A 156 11.78 -1.58 12.87
C SER A 156 13.01 -0.99 12.19
N MET A 157 12.95 0.24 11.67
CA MET A 157 14.02 0.80 10.83
C MET A 157 14.59 2.10 11.38
N ILE A 158 13.72 3.05 11.74
CA ILE A 158 14.14 4.38 12.21
C ILE A 158 15.04 4.30 13.45
N PRO A 159 14.70 3.51 14.50
CA PRO A 159 15.57 3.38 15.66
C PRO A 159 16.97 2.82 15.31
N LEU A 160 17.05 1.92 14.34
CA LEU A 160 18.33 1.38 13.87
C LEU A 160 19.15 2.45 13.13
N ALA A 161 18.51 3.28 12.32
CA ALA A 161 19.16 4.38 11.60
C ALA A 161 19.69 5.44 12.57
N GLU A 162 18.89 5.86 13.55
CA GLU A 162 19.30 6.85 14.57
C GLU A 162 20.46 6.34 15.44
N ALA A 163 20.43 5.05 15.83
CA ALA A 163 21.49 4.42 16.62
C ALA A 163 22.87 4.44 15.94
N THR A 164 22.95 4.66 14.62
CA THR A 164 24.23 4.83 13.92
C THR A 164 24.94 6.15 14.21
N GLY A 165 24.23 7.15 14.76
CA GLY A 165 24.70 8.53 14.90
C GLY A 165 24.84 9.29 13.58
N ARG A 166 24.38 8.71 12.46
CA ARG A 166 24.47 9.28 11.09
C ARG A 166 23.11 9.67 10.50
N CYS A 167 22.03 9.46 11.25
CA CYS A 167 20.67 9.79 10.83
C CYS A 167 20.07 10.77 11.83
N GLU A 168 19.51 11.86 11.33
CA GLU A 168 18.73 12.82 12.11
C GLU A 168 17.29 12.84 11.60
N ILE A 169 16.33 12.65 12.50
CA ILE A 169 14.90 12.79 12.19
C ILE A 169 14.42 14.16 12.68
N ARG A 170 13.96 15.00 11.75
CA ARG A 170 13.35 16.30 12.05
C ARG A 170 11.83 16.24 11.83
N PRO A 171 11.03 15.85 12.82
CA PRO A 171 9.57 15.81 12.68
C PRO A 171 9.02 17.21 12.43
N LEU A 172 7.78 17.27 11.92
CA LEU A 172 7.05 18.52 11.63
C LEU A 172 7.73 19.45 10.60
N SER A 173 8.74 18.96 9.88
CA SER A 173 9.41 19.67 8.78
C SER A 173 8.69 19.39 7.46
N THR A 174 7.94 20.38 6.95
CA THR A 174 7.14 20.21 5.74
C THR A 174 7.83 20.81 4.53
N VAL A 175 8.45 19.96 3.70
CA VAL A 175 9.08 20.38 2.45
C VAL A 175 8.03 20.94 1.48
N TYR A 176 8.34 22.05 0.83
CA TYR A 176 7.47 22.68 -0.17
C TYR A 176 8.18 23.01 -1.48
N LYS A 177 9.51 22.99 -1.52
CA LYS A 177 10.28 23.22 -2.75
C LYS A 177 11.64 22.53 -2.71
N ILE A 178 12.05 21.99 -3.85
CA ILE A 178 13.42 21.53 -4.13
C ILE A 178 14.05 22.52 -5.10
N ARG A 179 15.28 22.97 -4.82
CA ARG A 179 15.98 23.93 -5.68
C ARG A 179 17.13 23.27 -6.41
N THR A 180 17.40 23.75 -7.62
CA THR A 180 18.52 23.33 -8.46
C THR A 180 19.44 24.49 -8.78
N ASN A 181 20.69 24.19 -9.15
CA ASN A 181 21.59 25.16 -9.79
C ASN A 181 21.38 25.19 -11.32
N ASP A 182 22.14 26.05 -12.01
CA ASP A 182 22.07 26.20 -13.47
C ASP A 182 22.46 24.93 -14.23
N ALA A 183 23.32 24.10 -13.63
CA ALA A 183 23.68 22.78 -14.14
C ALA A 183 22.58 21.71 -13.94
N GLY A 184 21.43 22.08 -13.36
CA GLY A 184 20.30 21.18 -13.16
C GLY A 184 20.45 20.21 -11.98
N ARG A 185 21.47 20.36 -11.13
CA ARG A 185 21.65 19.54 -9.92
C ARG A 185 20.89 20.14 -8.73
N VAL A 186 20.30 19.29 -7.89
CA VAL A 186 19.70 19.70 -6.62
C VAL A 186 20.77 20.30 -5.70
N THR A 187 20.46 21.42 -5.05
CA THR A 187 21.34 22.12 -4.10
C THR A 187 20.78 22.15 -2.69
N GLU A 188 19.47 22.31 -2.54
CA GLU A 188 18.80 22.39 -1.25
C GLU A 188 17.32 22.03 -1.31
N VAL A 189 16.77 21.69 -0.13
CA VAL A 189 15.33 21.55 0.10
C VAL A 189 14.84 22.66 1.01
N ALA A 190 13.77 23.35 0.61
CA ALA A 190 13.10 24.37 1.40
C ALA A 190 11.88 23.76 2.10
N TYR A 191 11.75 24.03 3.40
CA TYR A 191 10.70 23.47 4.25
C TYR A 191 10.19 24.46 5.28
N LEU A 192 8.97 24.24 5.74
CA LEU A 192 8.39 24.94 6.89
C LEU A 192 8.66 24.13 8.16
N ASP A 193 9.27 24.77 9.17
CA ASP A 193 9.50 24.16 10.48
C ASP A 193 8.21 24.00 11.31
N ALA A 194 8.34 23.47 12.53
CA ALA A 194 7.21 23.27 13.44
C ALA A 194 6.47 24.56 13.81
N SER A 195 7.16 25.71 13.77
CA SER A 195 6.60 27.05 13.99
C SER A 195 6.07 27.72 12.71
N GLY A 196 6.16 27.03 11.56
CA GLY A 196 5.74 27.55 10.27
C GLY A 196 6.75 28.52 9.63
N ARG A 197 7.98 28.61 10.13
CA ARG A 197 9.02 29.45 9.52
C ARG A 197 9.71 28.71 8.39
N GLU A 198 10.08 29.45 7.35
CA GLU A 198 10.86 28.91 6.24
C GLU A 198 12.29 28.59 6.67
N GLN A 199 12.76 27.43 6.21
CA GLN A 199 14.10 26.92 6.42
C GLN A 199 14.62 26.33 5.10
N ALA A 200 15.94 26.26 4.97
CA ALA A 200 16.60 25.60 3.84
C ALA A 200 17.66 24.62 4.36
N GLN A 201 17.72 23.44 3.75
CA GLN A 201 18.74 22.43 4.04
C GLN A 201 19.50 22.10 2.76
N LYS A 202 20.79 22.43 2.73
CA LYS A 202 21.69 22.03 1.64
C LYS A 202 21.86 20.52 1.63
N ALA A 203 21.93 19.94 0.44
CA ALA A 203 22.05 18.50 0.26
C ALA A 203 22.93 18.16 -0.95
N LYS A 204 23.75 17.10 -0.82
CA LYS A 204 24.51 16.54 -1.96
C LYS A 204 23.61 15.70 -2.88
N ALA A 205 22.65 15.01 -2.29
CA ALA A 205 21.61 14.26 -2.98
C ALA A 205 20.30 14.35 -2.20
N VAL A 206 19.18 14.22 -2.91
CA VAL A 206 17.83 14.20 -2.32
C VAL A 206 17.13 12.91 -2.73
N ILE A 207 16.49 12.27 -1.75
CA ILE A 207 15.67 11.07 -1.95
C ILE A 207 14.24 11.42 -1.56
N LEU A 208 13.31 11.34 -2.49
CA LEU A 208 11.89 11.52 -2.23
C LEU A 208 11.24 10.19 -1.84
N SER A 209 10.65 10.20 -0.65
CA SER A 209 9.88 9.09 -0.08
C SER A 209 8.60 9.62 0.57
N ALA A 210 7.91 10.53 -0.12
CA ALA A 210 6.76 11.25 0.42
C ALA A 210 5.42 10.54 0.22
N ASN A 211 5.38 9.40 -0.51
CA ASN A 211 4.22 8.61 -0.94
C ASN A 211 3.72 8.93 -2.36
N GLY A 212 2.86 8.05 -2.90
CA GLY A 212 2.29 8.15 -4.25
C GLY A 212 1.47 9.40 -4.59
N ALA A 213 1.17 10.28 -3.63
CA ALA A 213 0.49 11.54 -3.89
C ALA A 213 1.32 12.78 -3.51
N GLU A 214 2.04 12.75 -2.39
CA GLU A 214 2.83 13.92 -1.97
C GLU A 214 4.17 14.03 -2.75
N THR A 215 4.74 12.93 -3.24
CA THR A 215 5.92 12.96 -4.12
C THR A 215 5.66 13.69 -5.44
N PRO A 216 4.68 13.31 -6.28
CA PRO A 216 4.39 14.04 -7.51
C PRO A 216 3.96 15.48 -7.23
N ARG A 217 3.19 15.73 -6.16
CA ARG A 217 2.82 17.09 -5.76
C ARG A 217 4.06 17.96 -5.47
N LEU A 218 5.04 17.45 -4.72
CA LEU A 218 6.26 18.20 -4.42
C LEU A 218 7.09 18.49 -5.68
N LEU A 219 7.18 17.53 -6.61
CA LEU A 219 7.85 17.73 -7.90
C LEU A 219 7.17 18.83 -8.73
N LEU A 220 5.85 18.78 -8.86
CA LEU A 220 5.06 19.79 -9.58
C LEU A 220 5.17 21.19 -8.93
N MET A 221 5.16 21.28 -7.59
CA MET A 221 5.36 22.56 -6.88
C MET A 221 6.79 23.11 -7.02
N SER A 222 7.76 22.26 -7.37
CA SER A 222 9.18 22.60 -7.50
C SER A 222 9.55 23.12 -8.90
N ALA A 223 8.59 23.62 -9.67
CA ALA A 223 8.83 24.25 -10.97
C ALA A 223 9.85 25.40 -10.90
N SER A 224 10.64 25.54 -11.95
CA SER A 224 11.71 26.55 -12.10
C SER A 224 11.86 26.96 -13.58
N GLY A 225 12.73 27.92 -13.89
CA GLY A 225 12.98 28.31 -15.29
C GLY A 225 13.46 27.16 -16.18
N ARG A 226 14.21 26.20 -15.63
CA ARG A 226 14.68 25.00 -16.34
C ARG A 226 13.61 23.89 -16.39
N PHE A 227 12.71 23.87 -15.42
CA PHE A 227 11.68 22.86 -15.24
C PHE A 227 10.31 23.53 -15.08
N PRO A 228 9.76 24.16 -16.14
CA PRO A 228 8.57 25.00 -16.05
C PRO A 228 7.32 24.22 -15.62
N ASP A 229 7.23 22.95 -16.02
CA ASP A 229 6.09 22.06 -15.73
C ASP A 229 6.30 21.18 -14.49
N GLY A 230 7.26 21.53 -13.64
CA GLY A 230 7.63 20.76 -12.45
C GLY A 230 8.97 20.05 -12.58
N LEU A 231 9.62 19.84 -11.44
CA LEU A 231 10.92 19.19 -11.35
C LEU A 231 10.83 17.72 -11.79
N ALA A 232 11.83 17.23 -12.53
CA ALA A 232 11.89 15.84 -13.02
C ALA A 232 10.69 15.44 -13.92
N ASN A 233 10.09 16.39 -14.65
CA ASN A 233 8.89 16.18 -15.45
C ASN A 233 9.10 16.40 -16.95
N SER A 234 10.31 16.17 -17.49
CA SER A 234 10.57 16.29 -18.94
C SER A 234 9.66 15.39 -19.78
N SER A 235 9.37 14.18 -19.29
CA SER A 235 8.42 13.23 -19.90
C SER A 235 6.96 13.64 -19.82
N GLY A 236 6.62 14.63 -18.99
CA GLY A 236 5.25 15.01 -18.71
C GLY A 236 4.42 13.91 -18.02
N VAL A 237 5.06 12.89 -17.42
CA VAL A 237 4.38 11.78 -16.75
C VAL A 237 4.34 11.88 -15.23
N VAL A 238 4.96 12.89 -14.61
CA VAL A 238 4.83 13.12 -13.16
C VAL A 238 3.36 13.32 -12.80
N GLY A 239 2.90 12.55 -11.82
CA GLY A 239 1.52 12.53 -11.34
C GLY A 239 0.61 11.57 -12.08
N LYS A 240 0.93 11.09 -13.29
CA LYS A 240 0.07 10.20 -14.10
C LYS A 240 0.18 8.73 -13.70
N TYR A 241 -0.74 7.90 -14.17
CA TYR A 241 -0.77 6.45 -13.90
C TYR A 241 -0.96 6.11 -12.42
N LEU A 242 -1.71 6.96 -11.71
CA LEU A 242 -2.10 6.65 -10.33
C LEU A 242 -2.86 5.32 -10.30
N MET A 243 -2.35 4.38 -9.53
CA MET A 243 -2.96 3.08 -9.26
C MET A 243 -3.27 2.96 -7.77
N GLY A 244 -4.37 2.30 -7.44
CA GLY A 244 -4.85 2.10 -6.07
C GLY A 244 -4.65 0.68 -5.52
N ASN A 245 -4.32 -0.30 -6.38
CA ASN A 245 -4.67 -1.74 -6.32
C ASN A 245 -6.19 -1.97 -6.04
N GLY A 246 -6.83 -2.94 -6.70
CA GLY A 246 -8.27 -3.13 -6.57
C GLY A 246 -8.65 -3.93 -5.31
N HIS A 247 -9.82 -3.66 -4.74
CA HIS A 247 -10.37 -4.45 -3.65
C HIS A 247 -11.86 -4.77 -3.83
N SER A 248 -12.29 -5.90 -3.28
CA SER A 248 -13.70 -6.21 -3.04
C SER A 248 -13.89 -6.75 -1.63
N ILE A 249 -15.04 -6.47 -1.02
CA ILE A 249 -15.35 -6.90 0.34
C ILE A 249 -16.64 -7.73 0.31
N THR A 250 -16.55 -8.93 0.88
CA THR A 250 -17.72 -9.74 1.19
C THR A 250 -17.79 -9.92 2.69
N GLN A 251 -18.96 -9.68 3.25
CA GLN A 251 -19.21 -9.67 4.68
C GLN A 251 -20.03 -10.91 5.05
N ALA A 252 -19.78 -11.49 6.21
CA ALA A 252 -20.54 -12.62 6.71
C ALA A 252 -20.75 -12.57 8.22
N ALA A 253 -21.93 -13.02 8.65
CA ALA A 253 -22.26 -13.28 10.05
C ALA A 253 -22.45 -14.78 10.30
N PHE A 254 -22.10 -15.22 11.49
CA PHE A 254 -22.14 -16.60 11.93
C PHE A 254 -22.94 -16.73 13.23
N GLU A 255 -23.57 -17.89 13.45
CA GLU A 255 -24.29 -18.17 14.70
C GLU A 255 -23.38 -18.07 15.94
N GLN A 256 -22.15 -18.61 15.80
CA GLN A 256 -21.17 -18.68 16.87
C GLN A 256 -20.33 -17.40 16.95
N PRO A 257 -19.99 -16.91 18.16
CA PRO A 257 -19.06 -15.81 18.32
C PRO A 257 -17.66 -16.12 17.75
N LEU A 258 -17.17 -15.25 16.87
CA LEU A 258 -15.81 -15.23 16.35
C LEU A 258 -14.88 -14.37 17.21
N ASN A 259 -15.39 -13.24 17.73
CA ASN A 259 -14.61 -12.22 18.46
C ASN A 259 -13.44 -11.66 17.64
N GLU A 260 -13.72 -11.26 16.39
CA GLU A 260 -12.70 -10.82 15.43
C GLU A 260 -11.90 -9.58 15.83
N PHE A 261 -12.36 -8.82 16.83
CA PHE A 261 -11.63 -7.72 17.45
C PHE A 261 -10.32 -8.17 18.15
N LYS A 262 -10.10 -9.47 18.34
CA LYS A 262 -8.86 -10.03 18.91
C LYS A 262 -7.85 -10.41 17.82
N SER A 263 -6.58 -10.44 18.22
CA SER A 263 -5.46 -10.89 17.38
C SER A 263 -5.18 -10.00 16.17
N VAL A 264 -4.35 -10.48 15.25
CA VAL A 264 -3.96 -9.76 14.03
C VAL A 264 -5.09 -9.71 13.01
N GLN A 265 -4.93 -8.89 11.97
CA GLN A 265 -5.93 -8.73 10.93
C GLN A 265 -6.10 -10.00 10.09
N VAL A 266 -4.99 -10.64 9.70
CA VAL A 266 -4.98 -11.76 8.75
C VAL A 266 -4.10 -12.88 9.27
N THR A 267 -4.54 -14.12 9.09
CA THR A 267 -3.74 -15.33 9.39
C THR A 267 -3.75 -16.36 8.27
N ARG A 268 -4.67 -16.24 7.31
CA ARG A 268 -4.83 -17.10 6.15
C ARG A 268 -5.16 -16.30 4.90
N ILE A 269 -4.59 -16.75 3.79
CA ILE A 269 -4.83 -16.22 2.44
C ILE A 269 -5.09 -17.38 1.47
N VAL A 270 -5.76 -17.09 0.36
CA VAL A 270 -5.98 -17.96 -0.80
C VAL A 270 -5.44 -17.23 -2.02
N HIS A 271 -4.49 -17.84 -2.71
CA HIS A 271 -3.80 -17.27 -3.87
C HIS A 271 -4.02 -18.10 -5.14
N ASP A 272 -4.98 -19.02 -5.14
CA ASP A 272 -5.37 -19.83 -6.31
C ASP A 272 -5.69 -18.97 -7.55
N PHE A 273 -6.12 -17.72 -7.34
CA PHE A 273 -6.49 -16.77 -8.39
C PHE A 273 -5.40 -15.72 -8.67
N TYR A 274 -4.19 -15.90 -8.14
CA TYR A 274 -3.12 -14.89 -8.21
C TYR A 274 -2.78 -14.58 -9.67
N GLU A 275 -2.50 -15.59 -10.47
CA GLU A 275 -2.11 -15.40 -11.86
C GLU A 275 -3.31 -14.97 -12.73
N HIS A 276 -2.97 -14.29 -13.82
CA HIS A 276 -3.93 -14.01 -14.88
C HIS A 276 -4.40 -15.30 -15.55
N ASP A 277 -5.68 -15.33 -15.92
CA ASP A 277 -6.33 -16.43 -16.62
C ASP A 277 -7.24 -15.87 -17.71
N ALA A 278 -6.85 -16.10 -18.96
CA ALA A 278 -7.57 -15.62 -20.14
C ALA A 278 -8.99 -16.21 -20.25
N ALA A 279 -9.26 -17.36 -19.63
CA ALA A 279 -10.59 -17.98 -19.65
C ALA A 279 -11.64 -17.15 -18.89
N ARG A 280 -11.22 -16.20 -18.03
CA ARG A 280 -12.11 -15.27 -17.33
C ARG A 280 -12.70 -14.21 -18.28
N GLY A 281 -12.03 -13.93 -19.41
CA GLY A 281 -12.48 -12.93 -20.39
C GLY A 281 -12.13 -11.48 -20.05
N PHE A 282 -11.34 -11.23 -19.00
CA PHE A 282 -10.84 -9.91 -18.59
C PHE A 282 -9.45 -10.04 -17.94
N TYR A 283 -8.66 -8.96 -17.96
CA TYR A 283 -7.35 -8.90 -17.30
C TYR A 283 -7.48 -8.94 -15.77
N GLY A 284 -6.47 -9.49 -15.10
CA GLY A 284 -6.36 -9.39 -13.66
C GLY A 284 -5.78 -10.63 -13.01
N GLY A 285 -6.01 -10.74 -11.72
CA GLY A 285 -5.45 -11.75 -10.83
C GLY A 285 -5.44 -11.19 -9.41
N GLY A 286 -5.43 -12.06 -8.41
CA GLY A 286 -5.63 -11.60 -7.04
C GLY A 286 -5.62 -12.68 -5.98
N GLY A 287 -5.77 -12.24 -4.74
CA GLY A 287 -5.85 -13.09 -3.56
C GLY A 287 -7.08 -12.77 -2.73
N LEU A 288 -7.47 -13.73 -1.90
CA LEU A 288 -8.52 -13.56 -0.89
C LEU A 288 -7.92 -13.76 0.49
N ASP A 289 -8.42 -13.02 1.46
CA ASP A 289 -8.09 -13.28 2.86
C ASP A 289 -9.22 -12.87 3.79
N ALA A 290 -9.30 -13.53 4.95
CA ALA A 290 -10.31 -13.25 5.95
C ALA A 290 -9.76 -12.37 7.09
N ARG A 291 -10.56 -11.35 7.46
CA ARG A 291 -10.19 -10.32 8.43
C ARG A 291 -11.41 -9.61 9.02
N PRO A 292 -11.27 -8.91 10.17
CA PRO A 292 -12.29 -7.96 10.65
C PRO A 292 -12.34 -6.66 9.83
N PHE A 293 -11.23 -6.33 9.14
CA PHE A 293 -11.04 -5.03 8.49
C PHE A 293 -11.27 -3.86 9.49
N LEU A 294 -11.90 -2.78 9.03
CA LEU A 294 -12.20 -1.59 9.85
C LEU A 294 -13.13 -1.91 11.03
N ASP A 295 -13.89 -2.99 10.96
CA ASP A 295 -14.93 -3.35 11.94
C ASP A 295 -14.38 -4.00 13.23
N SER A 296 -13.05 -4.04 13.37
CA SER A 296 -12.35 -4.56 14.55
C SER A 296 -12.55 -3.74 15.82
N THR A 297 -13.07 -2.51 15.74
CA THR A 297 -13.33 -1.66 16.90
C THR A 297 -14.83 -1.36 17.08
N PRO A 298 -15.34 -1.20 18.31
CA PRO A 298 -16.76 -0.91 18.53
C PRO A 298 -17.26 0.35 17.80
N ILE A 299 -16.43 1.39 17.71
CA ILE A 299 -16.79 2.65 17.04
C ILE A 299 -16.93 2.43 15.55
N MET A 300 -15.92 1.86 14.90
CA MET A 300 -15.97 1.61 13.45
C MET A 300 -17.04 0.59 13.09
N PHE A 301 -17.22 -0.45 13.91
CA PHE A 301 -18.30 -1.41 13.75
C PHE A 301 -19.68 -0.75 13.79
N ALA A 302 -19.89 0.21 14.70
CA ALA A 302 -21.15 0.93 14.78
C ALA A 302 -21.43 1.79 13.53
N LEU A 303 -20.39 2.28 12.87
CA LEU A 303 -20.50 3.09 11.66
C LEU A 303 -20.73 2.24 10.40
N ALA A 304 -19.95 1.18 10.21
CA ALA A 304 -19.87 0.45 8.94
C ALA A 304 -20.15 -1.06 9.06
N GLY A 305 -20.16 -1.62 10.27
CA GLY A 305 -20.10 -3.07 10.47
C GLY A 305 -21.42 -3.82 10.31
N LEU A 306 -22.58 -3.15 10.45
CA LEU A 306 -23.89 -3.79 10.40
C LEU A 306 -24.39 -4.08 8.98
N PRO A 307 -25.22 -5.13 8.79
CA PRO A 307 -25.82 -5.45 7.50
C PRO A 307 -26.57 -4.28 6.84
N PRO A 308 -26.76 -4.33 5.51
CA PRO A 308 -27.60 -3.37 4.80
C PRO A 308 -29.01 -3.32 5.39
N GLY A 309 -29.58 -2.13 5.50
CA GLY A 309 -30.92 -1.93 6.07
C GLY A 309 -31.02 -2.04 7.61
N ALA A 310 -29.95 -2.41 8.31
CA ALA A 310 -29.94 -2.42 9.77
C ALA A 310 -30.23 -1.02 10.35
N PRO A 311 -31.09 -0.90 11.39
CA PRO A 311 -31.32 0.36 12.09
C PRO A 311 -30.00 0.97 12.57
N ARG A 312 -29.84 2.28 12.38
CA ARG A 312 -28.62 3.02 12.76
C ARG A 312 -28.76 3.81 14.06
N TRP A 313 -29.92 3.68 14.72
CA TRP A 313 -30.23 4.34 15.99
C TRP A 313 -31.25 3.52 16.80
N GLY A 314 -31.37 3.80 18.10
CA GLY A 314 -32.41 3.24 18.96
C GLY A 314 -32.10 1.86 19.55
N ALA A 315 -33.14 1.21 20.10
CA ALA A 315 -33.01 -0.06 20.81
C ALA A 315 -32.61 -1.21 19.87
N ASP A 316 -33.16 -1.24 18.66
CA ASP A 316 -32.86 -2.27 17.66
C ASP A 316 -31.42 -2.17 17.14
N PHE A 317 -30.91 -0.95 16.93
CA PHE A 317 -29.50 -0.73 16.63
C PHE A 317 -28.61 -1.32 17.72
N LYS A 318 -28.87 -1.01 19.00
CA LYS A 318 -28.10 -1.57 20.12
C LYS A 318 -28.18 -3.11 20.21
N LYS A 319 -29.34 -3.69 19.87
CA LYS A 319 -29.51 -5.15 19.80
C LYS A 319 -28.64 -5.75 18.69
N MET A 320 -28.66 -5.15 17.50
CA MET A 320 -27.84 -5.60 16.38
C MET A 320 -26.34 -5.42 16.64
N LEU A 321 -25.91 -4.30 17.22
CA LEU A 321 -24.51 -4.11 17.62
C LEU A 321 -24.01 -5.24 18.54
N ARG A 322 -24.78 -5.57 19.58
CA ARG A 322 -24.43 -6.67 20.51
C ARG A 322 -24.38 -8.02 19.82
N HIS A 323 -25.26 -8.27 18.86
CA HIS A 323 -25.33 -9.53 18.14
C HIS A 323 -24.16 -9.68 17.15
N TYR A 324 -24.03 -8.74 16.21
CA TYR A 324 -23.11 -8.87 15.08
C TYR A 324 -21.64 -8.56 15.43
N PHE A 325 -21.35 -7.66 16.38
CA PHE A 325 -19.96 -7.26 16.68
C PHE A 325 -19.04 -8.45 17.01
N THR A 326 -19.61 -9.49 17.63
CA THR A 326 -18.85 -10.69 18.00
C THR A 326 -18.95 -11.82 16.98
N ARG A 327 -19.80 -11.71 15.96
CA ARG A 327 -20.23 -12.82 15.07
C ARG A 327 -19.90 -12.61 13.60
N LYS A 328 -19.21 -11.52 13.28
CA LYS A 328 -18.94 -11.11 11.90
C LYS A 328 -17.47 -11.29 11.53
N MET A 329 -17.22 -11.65 10.28
CA MET A 329 -15.94 -11.42 9.61
C MET A 329 -16.16 -10.88 8.19
N SER A 330 -15.08 -10.42 7.57
CA SER A 330 -15.04 -10.04 6.16
C SER A 330 -14.05 -10.93 5.42
N VAL A 331 -14.32 -11.18 4.14
CA VAL A 331 -13.33 -11.66 3.17
C VAL A 331 -13.02 -10.51 2.23
N LEU A 332 -11.75 -10.11 2.20
CA LEU A 332 -11.22 -9.09 1.30
C LEU A 332 -10.62 -9.78 0.08
N GLY A 333 -11.05 -9.40 -1.11
CA GLY A 333 -10.31 -9.63 -2.34
C GLY A 333 -9.34 -8.49 -2.59
N SER A 334 -8.09 -8.82 -2.88
CA SER A 334 -7.07 -7.88 -3.38
C SER A 334 -6.72 -8.26 -4.81
N THR A 335 -6.72 -7.28 -5.70
CA THR A 335 -6.46 -7.44 -7.14
C THR A 335 -5.60 -6.30 -7.67
N THR A 336 -5.16 -6.42 -8.92
CA THR A 336 -4.46 -5.37 -9.66
C THR A 336 -5.33 -4.14 -9.94
N SER A 337 -4.69 -3.04 -10.33
CA SER A 337 -5.28 -1.82 -10.89
C SER A 337 -4.51 -1.47 -12.17
N VAL A 338 -5.21 -1.31 -13.28
CA VAL A 338 -4.58 -0.99 -14.57
C VAL A 338 -4.00 0.44 -14.54
N PRO A 339 -2.74 0.64 -14.98
CA PRO A 339 -2.15 1.98 -15.04
C PRO A 339 -2.81 2.80 -16.16
N LEU A 340 -3.44 3.93 -15.82
CA LEU A 340 -4.15 4.77 -16.78
C LEU A 340 -3.63 6.20 -16.73
N ALA A 341 -3.25 6.77 -17.88
CA ALA A 341 -2.68 8.12 -17.93
C ALA A 341 -3.64 9.18 -17.38
N ARG A 342 -4.96 8.97 -17.53
CA ARG A 342 -6.02 9.84 -16.99
C ARG A 342 -6.07 9.83 -15.45
N ASN A 343 -5.63 8.74 -14.81
CA ASN A 343 -5.62 8.64 -13.36
C ASN A 343 -4.36 9.36 -12.86
N ASN A 344 -4.55 10.46 -12.13
CA ASN A 344 -3.45 11.36 -11.82
C ASN A 344 -3.57 12.14 -10.52
N ILE A 345 -2.42 12.66 -10.10
CA ILE A 345 -2.24 13.68 -9.07
C ILE A 345 -1.71 14.94 -9.73
N THR A 346 -2.45 16.05 -9.57
CA THR A 346 -2.06 17.39 -10.03
C THR A 346 -2.15 18.40 -8.89
N LEU A 347 -1.67 19.61 -9.14
CA LEU A 347 -1.89 20.73 -8.23
C LEU A 347 -3.29 21.30 -8.47
N ASP A 348 -4.03 21.53 -7.39
CA ASP A 348 -5.27 22.30 -7.48
C ASP A 348 -4.95 23.76 -7.82
N PRO A 349 -5.64 24.38 -8.80
CA PRO A 349 -5.35 25.75 -9.25
C PRO A 349 -5.76 26.81 -8.23
N THR A 350 -6.66 26.52 -7.29
CA THR A 350 -7.23 27.51 -6.38
C THR A 350 -7.12 27.10 -4.91
N LEU A 351 -7.36 25.83 -4.61
CA LEU A 351 -7.32 25.30 -3.26
C LEU A 351 -5.88 25.20 -2.76
N LYS A 352 -5.71 25.58 -1.50
CA LYS A 352 -4.44 25.48 -0.77
C LYS A 352 -4.64 24.66 0.49
N ASP A 353 -3.59 23.97 0.91
CA ASP A 353 -3.59 23.33 2.22
C ASP A 353 -3.45 24.35 3.36
N ALA A 354 -3.56 23.87 4.60
CA ALA A 354 -3.45 24.72 5.79
C ALA A 354 -2.11 25.46 5.94
N LYS A 355 -1.09 25.12 5.13
CA LYS A 355 0.21 25.78 5.09
C LYS A 355 0.39 26.66 3.84
N GLY A 356 -0.68 26.93 3.10
CA GLY A 356 -0.68 27.80 1.93
C GLY A 356 -0.11 27.18 0.65
N ARG A 357 0.22 25.89 0.65
CA ARG A 357 0.75 25.18 -0.53
C ARG A 357 -0.42 24.72 -1.42
N PRO A 358 -0.30 24.73 -2.76
CA PRO A 358 -1.34 24.20 -3.65
C PRO A 358 -1.81 22.81 -3.19
N ALA A 359 -3.12 22.62 -3.03
CA ALA A 359 -3.69 21.37 -2.57
C ALA A 359 -3.49 20.26 -3.60
N ILE A 360 -3.58 19.01 -3.16
CA ILE A 360 -3.61 17.86 -4.07
C ILE A 360 -4.97 17.86 -4.78
N ARG A 361 -4.95 17.83 -6.10
CA ARG A 361 -6.11 17.45 -6.91
C ARG A 361 -5.89 16.06 -7.45
N MET A 362 -6.88 15.21 -7.26
CA MET A 362 -6.81 13.80 -7.63
C MET A 362 -7.94 13.45 -8.59
N THR A 363 -7.58 12.87 -9.73
CA THR A 363 -8.51 12.38 -10.74
C THR A 363 -8.32 10.88 -10.85
N TYR A 364 -9.39 10.11 -10.68
CA TYR A 364 -9.29 8.65 -10.73
C TYR A 364 -10.60 8.00 -11.16
N MET A 365 -10.47 7.00 -12.02
CA MET A 365 -11.53 6.05 -12.34
C MET A 365 -10.88 4.72 -12.74
N ASP A 366 -11.36 3.62 -12.14
CA ASP A 366 -10.90 2.26 -12.40
C ASP A 366 -11.10 1.85 -13.87
N HIS A 367 -10.37 0.83 -14.31
CA HIS A 367 -10.64 0.16 -15.58
C HIS A 367 -11.80 -0.85 -15.41
N GLU A 368 -12.50 -1.18 -16.49
CA GLU A 368 -13.60 -2.17 -16.43
C GLU A 368 -13.12 -3.55 -15.96
N ASP A 369 -11.95 -4.00 -16.44
CA ASP A 369 -11.30 -5.23 -15.97
C ASP A 369 -10.96 -5.22 -14.47
N ASP A 370 -10.63 -4.06 -13.89
CA ASP A 370 -10.38 -3.96 -12.44
C ASP A 370 -11.67 -4.27 -11.66
N LEU A 371 -12.81 -3.73 -12.11
CA LEU A 371 -14.13 -3.95 -11.51
C LEU A 371 -14.64 -5.37 -11.75
N ALA A 372 -14.39 -5.94 -12.94
CA ALA A 372 -14.72 -7.32 -13.27
C ALA A 372 -13.97 -8.31 -12.37
N MET A 373 -12.65 -8.10 -12.19
CA MET A 373 -11.83 -8.94 -11.32
C MET A 373 -12.22 -8.80 -9.83
N ALA A 374 -12.53 -7.58 -9.37
CA ALA A 374 -13.04 -7.35 -8.03
C ALA A 374 -14.37 -8.11 -7.78
N THR A 375 -15.29 -8.07 -8.75
CA THR A 375 -16.57 -8.81 -8.72
C THR A 375 -16.35 -10.32 -8.69
N PHE A 376 -15.46 -10.83 -9.55
CA PHE A 376 -15.10 -12.25 -9.56
C PHE A 376 -14.56 -12.74 -8.21
N LEU A 377 -13.65 -11.99 -7.58
CA LEU A 377 -13.15 -12.32 -6.24
C LEU A 377 -14.27 -12.27 -5.19
N GLN A 378 -15.23 -11.37 -5.33
CA GLN A 378 -16.41 -11.31 -4.46
C GLN A 378 -17.28 -12.57 -4.62
N ASP A 379 -17.46 -13.07 -5.84
CA ASP A 379 -18.17 -14.32 -6.10
C ASP A 379 -17.46 -15.52 -5.44
N ARG A 380 -16.13 -15.62 -5.58
CA ARG A 380 -15.33 -16.66 -4.93
C ARG A 380 -15.41 -16.55 -3.40
N ALA A 381 -15.38 -15.34 -2.86
CA ALA A 381 -15.53 -15.11 -1.42
C ALA A 381 -16.90 -15.59 -0.88
N VAL A 382 -18.00 -15.37 -1.63
CA VAL A 382 -19.33 -15.90 -1.26
C VAL A 382 -19.32 -17.43 -1.21
N GLU A 383 -18.71 -18.11 -2.18
CA GLU A 383 -18.62 -19.57 -2.18
C GLU A 383 -17.89 -20.10 -0.94
N ILE A 384 -16.73 -19.50 -0.61
CA ILE A 384 -15.96 -19.83 0.60
C ILE A 384 -16.80 -19.61 1.86
N LEU A 385 -17.49 -18.47 1.97
CA LEU A 385 -18.28 -18.12 3.15
C LEU A 385 -19.49 -19.05 3.34
N LYS A 386 -20.17 -19.45 2.26
CA LYS A 386 -21.23 -20.46 2.30
C LYS A 386 -20.70 -21.80 2.81
N ALA A 387 -19.58 -22.25 2.25
CA ALA A 387 -18.95 -23.51 2.66
C ALA A 387 -18.41 -23.47 4.09
N ALA A 388 -18.03 -22.29 4.58
CA ALA A 388 -17.63 -22.05 5.97
C ALA A 388 -18.81 -22.03 6.96
N GLY A 389 -20.06 -22.09 6.48
CA GLY A 389 -21.26 -22.10 7.33
C GLY A 389 -21.73 -20.72 7.78
N ALA A 390 -21.52 -19.67 6.96
CA ALA A 390 -22.08 -18.35 7.22
C ALA A 390 -23.61 -18.40 7.26
N ALA A 391 -24.22 -17.77 8.26
CA ALA A 391 -25.67 -17.65 8.41
C ALA A 391 -26.23 -16.54 7.52
N GLU A 392 -25.50 -15.43 7.41
CA GLU A 392 -25.82 -14.30 6.54
C GLU A 392 -24.59 -13.88 5.77
N ILE A 393 -24.78 -13.50 4.51
CA ILE A 393 -23.72 -13.00 3.63
C ILE A 393 -24.26 -11.77 2.90
N TRP A 394 -23.47 -10.70 2.87
CA TRP A 394 -23.74 -9.53 2.02
C TRP A 394 -22.47 -9.02 1.37
N ARG A 395 -22.65 -8.23 0.33
CA ARG A 395 -21.60 -7.69 -0.53
C ARG A 395 -21.53 -6.19 -0.36
N ASP A 396 -20.34 -5.67 -0.16
CA ASP A 396 -20.12 -4.24 -0.30
C ASP A 396 -20.08 -3.92 -1.82
N PRO A 397 -20.60 -2.78 -2.29
CA PRO A 397 -20.64 -2.46 -3.71
C PRO A 397 -19.24 -2.45 -4.36
N VAL A 398 -19.15 -3.00 -5.56
CA VAL A 398 -17.97 -2.86 -6.43
C VAL A 398 -18.26 -1.72 -7.39
N GLU A 399 -17.69 -0.54 -7.09
CA GLU A 399 -17.96 0.70 -7.81
C GLU A 399 -16.65 1.44 -8.13
N GLY A 400 -16.59 2.06 -9.31
CA GLY A 400 -15.44 2.83 -9.75
C GLY A 400 -15.28 4.15 -9.01
N GLY A 401 -14.07 4.71 -9.05
CA GLY A 401 -13.77 6.02 -8.46
C GLY A 401 -13.48 5.96 -6.96
N THR A 402 -13.25 4.76 -6.42
CA THR A 402 -12.89 4.53 -5.02
C THR A 402 -11.38 4.29 -4.91
N VAL A 403 -10.58 5.34 -4.69
CA VAL A 403 -9.15 5.10 -4.44
C VAL A 403 -8.87 4.69 -3.02
N HIS A 404 -8.10 3.63 -2.91
CA HIS A 404 -7.71 3.02 -1.65
C HIS A 404 -6.39 3.59 -1.11
N ALA A 405 -5.95 3.06 0.03
CA ALA A 405 -4.77 3.54 0.75
C ALA A 405 -3.43 3.27 0.04
N HIS A 406 -3.40 2.47 -1.04
CA HIS A 406 -2.18 2.15 -1.78
C HIS A 406 -2.00 3.09 -2.98
N LEU A 407 -1.40 4.25 -2.74
CA LEU A 407 -1.13 5.24 -3.79
C LEU A 407 0.15 4.87 -4.54
N LEU A 408 0.02 4.44 -5.80
CA LEU A 408 1.10 3.85 -6.59
C LEU A 408 1.23 4.51 -7.98
N GLY A 409 2.42 4.45 -8.59
CA GLY A 409 2.64 4.68 -10.02
C GLY A 409 2.88 6.12 -10.51
N THR A 410 2.64 7.11 -9.67
CA THR A 410 2.66 8.54 -10.06
C THR A 410 4.02 9.12 -10.43
N CYS A 411 5.11 8.39 -10.23
CA CYS A 411 6.46 8.72 -10.68
C CYS A 411 7.16 7.43 -11.16
N ARG A 412 6.46 6.63 -11.98
CA ARG A 412 6.85 5.27 -12.34
C ARG A 412 8.30 5.14 -12.84
N MET A 413 8.88 4.00 -12.51
CA MET A 413 10.20 3.57 -12.97
C MET A 413 10.16 3.09 -14.43
N GLY A 414 11.23 3.29 -15.19
CA GLY A 414 11.38 2.75 -16.55
C GLY A 414 12.77 3.02 -17.13
N ASP A 415 13.14 2.29 -18.19
CA ASP A 415 14.42 2.50 -18.89
C ASP A 415 14.34 3.64 -19.94
N ASP A 416 13.13 4.03 -20.33
CA ASP A 416 12.89 5.09 -21.31
C ASP A 416 12.53 6.42 -20.61
N PRO A 417 13.37 7.47 -20.75
CA PRO A 417 13.13 8.77 -20.13
C PRO A 417 11.89 9.49 -20.67
N GLU A 418 11.39 9.15 -21.85
CA GLU A 418 10.18 9.79 -22.42
C GLU A 418 8.88 9.25 -21.78
N THR A 419 8.95 8.08 -21.15
CA THR A 419 7.76 7.40 -20.62
C THR A 419 7.82 7.12 -19.13
N SER A 420 8.90 7.49 -18.45
CA SER A 420 9.10 7.28 -17.01
C SER A 420 9.75 8.46 -16.32
N VAL A 421 9.71 8.51 -14.99
CA VAL A 421 10.27 9.62 -14.18
C VAL A 421 11.65 9.26 -13.63
N VAL A 422 11.82 8.00 -13.25
CA VAL A 422 13.09 7.47 -12.74
C VAL A 422 13.54 6.25 -13.51
N ASP A 423 14.86 6.10 -13.58
CA ASP A 423 15.51 4.92 -14.13
C ASP A 423 15.33 3.69 -13.24
N ARG A 424 15.79 2.54 -13.72
CA ARG A 424 15.80 1.27 -12.98
C ARG A 424 16.55 1.30 -11.64
N TYR A 425 17.25 2.37 -11.29
CA TYR A 425 17.99 2.55 -10.04
C TYR A 425 17.33 3.58 -9.11
N HIS A 426 16.09 4.01 -9.41
CA HIS A 426 15.36 5.08 -8.72
C HIS A 426 15.96 6.48 -8.89
N ARG A 427 16.88 6.69 -9.85
CA ARG A 427 17.47 8.00 -10.15
C ARG A 427 16.57 8.73 -11.15
N SER A 428 16.34 10.03 -10.94
CA SER A 428 15.64 10.85 -11.93
C SER A 428 16.39 10.85 -13.26
N HIS A 429 15.65 10.69 -14.36
CA HIS A 429 16.21 10.83 -15.71
C HIS A 429 16.75 12.24 -15.97
N ASP A 430 16.12 13.25 -15.36
CA ASP A 430 16.46 14.66 -15.57
C ASP A 430 17.58 15.16 -14.66
N ILE A 431 17.69 14.61 -13.44
CA ILE A 431 18.48 15.21 -12.35
C ILE A 431 19.34 14.17 -11.65
N ALA A 432 20.64 14.25 -11.91
CA ALA A 432 21.62 13.26 -11.49
C ALA A 432 21.69 12.99 -9.97
N ASN A 433 21.30 13.93 -9.10
CA ASN A 433 21.35 13.75 -7.65
C ASN A 433 19.96 13.80 -6.97
N LEU A 434 18.91 13.50 -7.75
CA LEU A 434 17.55 13.31 -7.26
C LEU A 434 17.14 11.85 -7.43
N PHE A 435 16.61 11.26 -6.38
CA PHE A 435 16.10 9.89 -6.36
C PHE A 435 14.66 9.86 -5.87
N ILE A 436 13.85 8.92 -6.34
CA ILE A 436 12.46 8.74 -5.90
C ILE A 436 12.23 7.28 -5.53
N CYS A 437 11.93 7.02 -4.26
CA CYS A 437 11.70 5.67 -3.76
C CYS A 437 10.55 5.66 -2.75
N ASP A 438 9.35 5.41 -3.25
CA ASP A 438 8.13 5.11 -2.50
C ASP A 438 7.11 4.43 -3.45
N GLY A 439 5.82 4.43 -3.10
CA GLY A 439 4.77 3.86 -3.97
C GLY A 439 4.68 4.50 -5.36
N SER A 440 5.07 5.78 -5.52
CA SER A 440 5.02 6.48 -6.80
C SER A 440 5.89 5.82 -7.88
N SER A 441 6.98 5.14 -7.53
CA SER A 441 7.89 4.54 -8.52
C SER A 441 7.42 3.20 -9.09
N PHE A 442 6.24 2.72 -8.71
CA PHE A 442 5.71 1.44 -9.16
C PHE A 442 5.34 1.46 -10.65
N VAL A 443 5.52 0.34 -11.35
CA VAL A 443 5.15 0.21 -12.76
C VAL A 443 3.78 -0.45 -12.93
N SER A 444 3.53 -1.50 -12.14
CA SER A 444 2.21 -2.11 -11.93
C SER A 444 1.83 -2.03 -10.45
N SER A 445 0.54 -2.12 -10.12
CA SER A 445 0.10 -2.09 -8.71
C SER A 445 0.46 -3.36 -7.94
N GLY A 446 0.71 -4.46 -8.67
CA GLY A 446 0.66 -5.82 -8.15
C GLY A 446 -0.74 -6.21 -7.67
N ARG A 447 -0.85 -7.42 -7.14
CA ARG A 447 -2.14 -8.07 -6.77
C ARG A 447 -2.44 -8.04 -5.27
N GLY A 448 -1.58 -7.38 -4.49
CA GLY A 448 -1.57 -7.44 -3.03
C GLY A 448 -1.07 -6.15 -2.38
N GLN A 449 -0.72 -6.23 -1.09
CA GLN A 449 -0.25 -5.06 -0.36
C GLN A 449 1.19 -4.71 -0.75
N PRO A 450 1.49 -3.45 -1.15
CA PRO A 450 2.74 -3.11 -1.82
C PRO A 450 3.92 -2.82 -0.87
N THR A 451 3.69 -2.77 0.44
CA THR A 451 4.68 -2.23 1.40
C THR A 451 5.99 -3.04 1.41
N MET A 452 5.90 -4.36 1.28
CA MET A 452 7.09 -5.21 1.23
C MET A 452 7.94 -4.90 -0.01
N THR A 453 7.30 -4.75 -1.18
CA THR A 453 7.96 -4.37 -2.43
C THR A 453 8.56 -2.96 -2.34
N ILE A 454 7.86 -1.99 -1.74
CA ILE A 454 8.40 -0.65 -1.47
C ILE A 454 9.69 -0.74 -0.65
N GLN A 455 9.72 -1.57 0.41
CA GLN A 455 10.91 -1.74 1.25
C GLN A 455 12.05 -2.47 0.52
N ALA A 456 11.73 -3.47 -0.30
CA ALA A 456 12.73 -4.20 -1.09
C ALA A 456 13.39 -3.26 -2.12
N LEU A 457 12.59 -2.45 -2.80
CA LEU A 457 13.04 -1.37 -3.68
C LEU A 457 13.89 -0.35 -2.92
N ALA A 458 13.51 0.04 -1.69
CA ALA A 458 14.29 0.96 -0.87
C ALA A 458 15.67 0.42 -0.49
N PHE A 459 15.77 -0.86 -0.09
CA PHE A 459 17.08 -1.48 0.15
C PHE A 459 17.93 -1.52 -1.13
N ARG A 460 17.33 -1.86 -2.28
CA ARG A 460 18.02 -1.88 -3.56
C ARG A 460 18.50 -0.48 -3.97
N ALA A 461 17.63 0.53 -3.88
CA ALA A 461 17.95 1.91 -4.17
C ALA A 461 19.12 2.41 -3.29
N ALA A 462 19.11 2.10 -2.00
CA ALA A 462 20.20 2.47 -1.09
C ALA A 462 21.56 1.90 -1.51
N ASP A 463 21.61 0.65 -1.98
CA ASP A 463 22.85 0.02 -2.47
C ASP A 463 23.35 0.67 -3.78
N HIS A 464 22.45 1.14 -4.64
CA HIS A 464 22.81 1.90 -5.84
C HIS A 464 23.27 3.32 -5.51
N ILE A 465 22.54 4.06 -4.68
CA ILE A 465 22.89 5.40 -4.22
C ILE A 465 24.26 5.41 -3.54
N THR A 466 24.55 4.40 -2.71
CA THR A 466 25.86 4.25 -2.07
C THR A 466 26.98 4.04 -3.10
N ARG A 467 26.73 3.29 -4.17
CA ARG A 467 27.70 3.11 -5.26
C ARG A 467 27.93 4.42 -6.03
N PHE A 468 26.88 5.14 -6.39
CA PHE A 468 27.00 6.44 -7.06
C PHE A 468 27.79 7.45 -6.21
N ALA A 469 27.53 7.49 -4.91
CA ALA A 469 28.27 8.36 -3.98
C ALA A 469 29.76 7.98 -3.90
N ARG A 470 30.09 6.68 -3.84
CA ARG A 470 31.48 6.20 -3.83
C ARG A 470 32.21 6.47 -5.15
N ALA A 471 31.49 6.48 -6.26
CA ALA A 471 32.02 6.82 -7.59
C ALA A 471 32.15 8.33 -7.82
N GLY A 472 31.67 9.18 -6.89
CA GLY A 472 31.71 10.64 -7.04
C GLY A 472 30.67 11.20 -8.00
N GLU A 473 29.65 10.41 -8.37
CA GLU A 473 28.58 10.84 -9.27
C GLU A 473 27.55 11.75 -8.59
N ILE A 474 27.44 11.68 -7.25
CA ILE A 474 26.52 12.48 -6.44
C ILE A 474 27.20 13.14 -5.25
#